data_AF-A0A9X9WLH7-F1
#
_entry.id   AF-A0A9X9WLH7-F1
#
_cell.length_a   1.000
_cell.length_b   1.000
_cell.length_c   1.000
_cell.angle_alpha   90.00
_cell.angle_beta   90.00
_cell.angle_gamma   90.00
#
_symmetry.space_group_name_H-M   'P 1'
#
loop_
_entity.id
_entity.type
_entity.pdbx_description
1 polymer ?
#
loop_
_entity_poly.entity_id
_entity_poly.type
_entity_poly.pdbx_seq_one_letter_code
_entity_poly.pdbx_strand_id
1 'polypeptide(L)'
;METEVQTSFRVTVWEPYFSKRMILHVDQPSSVKLYGREHELQHEVFTCEIAEDVWGGITDDTSREQLQRGFLGAFEASQPPSSRSMVHLGAYLNLVDLAIRSGHSSWSQSQSQISDIGAAPVLADTLYAFHQQLSWIYETFRDVPGATVSVR
;
A
#
# COMPACT_ATOMS: atom_id res chain seq x y z
N MET A 1 16.70 1.12 -24.54
CA MET A 1 15.35 1.49 -24.08
C MET A 1 15.30 1.05 -22.64
N GLU A 2 15.67 1.94 -21.73
CA GLU A 2 15.57 1.69 -20.30
C GLU A 2 14.09 1.77 -19.97
N THR A 3 13.52 0.65 -19.53
CA THR A 3 12.16 0.59 -19.00
C THR A 3 12.17 1.43 -17.74
N GLU A 4 11.51 2.60 -17.74
CA GLU A 4 11.22 3.32 -16.51
C GLU A 4 10.47 2.37 -15.59
N VAL A 5 11.16 1.87 -14.55
CA VAL A 5 10.51 1.13 -13.47
C VAL A 5 9.62 2.15 -12.79
N GLN A 6 8.31 1.94 -12.82
CA GLN A 6 7.36 2.76 -12.09
C GLN A 6 7.66 2.60 -10.59
N THR A 7 8.42 3.55 -10.04
CA THR A 7 8.90 3.53 -8.65
C THR A 7 7.94 4.22 -7.68
N SER A 8 6.79 4.71 -8.16
CA SER A 8 5.77 5.30 -7.31
C SER A 8 4.46 4.54 -7.34
N PHE A 9 3.87 4.40 -6.17
CA PHE A 9 2.56 3.80 -5.97
C PHE A 9 1.84 4.48 -4.81
N ARG A 10 0.51 4.42 -4.83
CA ARG A 10 -0.37 5.00 -3.82
C ARG A 10 -0.95 3.90 -2.96
N VAL A 11 -0.81 4.05 -1.64
CA VAL A 11 -1.48 3.19 -0.66
C VAL A 11 -2.68 3.94 -0.12
N THR A 12 -3.87 3.33 -0.23
CA THR A 12 -5.13 3.88 0.27
C THR A 12 -5.78 2.90 1.23
N VAL A 13 -6.26 3.42 2.37
CA VAL A 13 -7.04 2.67 3.36
C VAL A 13 -8.52 3.01 3.19
N TRP A 14 -9.33 1.97 3.17
CA TRP A 14 -10.77 2.03 3.02
C TRP A 14 -11.46 1.46 4.24
N GLU A 15 -12.51 2.12 4.71
CA GLU A 15 -13.40 1.62 5.76
C GLU A 15 -14.82 1.38 5.23
N PRO A 16 -15.57 0.41 5.80
CA PRO A 16 -16.95 0.20 5.39
C PRO A 16 -17.82 1.43 5.64
N TYR A 17 -18.54 1.84 4.61
CA TYR A 17 -19.44 2.98 4.66
C TYR A 17 -20.89 2.52 4.83
N PHE A 18 -21.41 2.70 6.04
CA PHE A 18 -22.81 2.43 6.35
C PHE A 18 -23.66 3.69 6.19
N SER A 19 -24.27 3.86 5.02
CA SER A 19 -25.22 4.95 4.84
C SER A 19 -26.52 4.72 5.62
N LYS A 20 -26.98 5.75 6.35
CA LYS A 20 -28.32 5.76 6.96
C LYS A 20 -29.44 5.97 5.92
N ARG A 21 -29.09 6.38 4.70
CA ARG A 21 -30.02 6.70 3.61
C ARG A 21 -29.65 5.89 2.37
N MET A 22 -30.62 5.57 1.51
CA MET A 22 -30.27 5.03 0.20
C MET A 22 -29.50 6.08 -0.61
N ILE A 23 -28.41 5.65 -1.23
CA ILE A 23 -27.60 6.46 -2.13
C ILE A 23 -28.07 6.15 -3.54
N LEU A 24 -28.53 7.19 -4.24
CA LEU A 24 -28.82 7.11 -5.65
C LEU A 24 -27.54 7.40 -6.43
N HIS A 25 -27.10 6.45 -7.25
CA HIS A 25 -26.01 6.66 -8.19
C HIS A 25 -26.55 6.60 -9.61
N VAL A 26 -26.33 7.67 -10.36
CA VAL A 26 -26.79 7.81 -11.73
C VAL A 26 -25.56 7.85 -12.62
N ASP A 27 -25.19 6.70 -13.17
CA ASP A 27 -24.06 6.59 -14.12
C ASP A 27 -24.42 7.25 -15.46
N GLN A 28 -25.68 7.06 -15.89
CA GLN A 28 -26.29 7.61 -17.11
C GLN A 28 -27.79 7.83 -16.87
N PRO A 29 -28.50 8.65 -17.66
CA PRO A 29 -29.92 8.95 -17.45
C PRO A 29 -30.85 7.72 -17.37
N SER A 30 -30.44 6.60 -17.96
CA SER A 30 -31.16 5.31 -17.96
C SER A 30 -30.59 4.26 -16.99
N SER A 31 -29.49 4.55 -16.30
CA SER A 31 -28.81 3.63 -15.38
C SER A 31 -28.78 4.23 -13.99
N VAL A 32 -29.80 3.89 -13.21
CA VAL A 32 -29.94 4.26 -11.80
C VAL A 32 -29.60 3.05 -10.94
N LYS A 33 -28.56 3.17 -10.13
CA LYS A 33 -28.20 2.19 -9.09
C LYS A 33 -28.55 2.76 -7.72
N LEU A 34 -29.16 1.92 -6.88
CA LEU A 34 -29.49 2.26 -5.50
C LEU A 34 -28.58 1.49 -4.58
N TYR A 35 -27.70 2.18 -3.88
CA TYR A 35 -26.86 1.58 -2.86
C TYR A 35 -27.47 1.80 -1.48
N GLY A 36 -27.67 0.72 -0.75
CA GLY A 36 -28.24 0.71 0.60
C GLY A 36 -27.36 -0.04 1.58
N ARG A 37 -27.92 -0.42 2.72
CA ARG A 37 -27.21 -1.17 3.78
C ARG A 37 -26.65 -2.52 3.33
N GLU A 38 -27.23 -3.12 2.29
CA GLU A 38 -26.81 -4.42 1.76
C GLU A 38 -25.62 -4.32 0.81
N HIS A 39 -25.20 -3.11 0.44
CA HIS A 39 -24.07 -2.92 -0.46
C HIS A 39 -22.81 -2.66 0.37
N GLU A 40 -21.73 -3.38 0.04
CA GLU A 40 -20.38 -3.19 0.62
C GLU A 40 -19.74 -1.91 0.08
N LEU A 41 -20.32 -0.76 0.42
CA LEU A 41 -19.70 0.52 0.15
C LEU A 41 -18.50 0.68 1.09
N GLN A 42 -17.45 1.29 0.56
CA GLN A 42 -16.32 1.73 1.36
C GLN A 42 -16.03 3.20 1.07
N HIS A 43 -15.48 3.90 2.05
CA HIS A 43 -14.96 5.25 1.88
C HIS A 43 -13.46 5.31 2.17
N GLU A 44 -12.78 6.23 1.51
CA GLU A 44 -11.37 6.48 1.75
C GLU A 44 -11.19 7.22 3.09
N VAL A 45 -10.33 6.69 3.96
CA VAL A 45 -10.04 7.31 5.27
C VAL A 45 -8.60 7.77 5.40
N PHE A 46 -7.70 7.20 4.59
CA PHE A 46 -6.29 7.58 4.56
C PHE A 46 -5.69 7.25 3.21
N THR A 47 -4.82 8.11 2.71
CA THR A 47 -4.03 7.89 1.51
C THR A 47 -2.62 8.43 1.72
N CYS A 48 -1.63 7.69 1.23
CA CYS A 48 -0.26 8.16 1.13
C CYS A 48 0.36 7.73 -0.21
N GLU A 49 1.27 8.56 -0.71
CA GLU A 49 2.01 8.29 -1.94
C GLU A 49 3.43 7.87 -1.56
N ILE A 50 3.86 6.74 -2.10
CA ILE A 50 5.22 6.23 -1.97
C ILE A 50 5.92 6.59 -3.28
N ALA A 51 6.92 7.46 -3.20
CA ALA A 51 7.68 7.95 -4.35
C ALA A 51 9.14 7.49 -4.29
N GLU A 52 9.38 6.30 -3.74
CA GLU A 52 10.72 5.71 -3.63
C GLU A 52 10.66 4.22 -3.99
N ASP A 53 11.77 3.69 -4.53
CA ASP A 53 11.93 2.24 -4.67
C ASP A 53 12.20 1.61 -3.28
N VAL A 54 11.11 1.21 -2.63
CA VAL A 54 11.14 0.57 -1.30
C VAL A 54 11.77 -0.82 -1.32
N TRP A 55 11.93 -1.43 -2.49
CA TRP A 55 12.55 -2.75 -2.65
C TRP A 55 13.99 -2.68 -3.18
N GLY A 56 14.46 -1.50 -3.59
CA GLY A 56 15.77 -1.28 -4.20
C GLY A 56 16.95 -1.70 -3.31
N GLY A 57 16.77 -1.68 -1.99
CA GLY A 57 17.76 -2.14 -1.02
C GLY A 57 17.88 -3.67 -0.89
N ILE A 58 16.97 -4.46 -1.49
CA ILE A 58 17.00 -5.93 -1.38
C ILE A 58 18.01 -6.52 -2.37
N THR A 59 19.02 -7.24 -1.90
CA THR A 59 20.08 -7.78 -2.78
C THR A 59 19.71 -9.07 -3.50
N ASP A 60 18.77 -9.85 -2.95
CA ASP A 60 18.28 -11.09 -3.58
C ASP A 60 17.07 -10.79 -4.47
N ASP A 61 17.25 -10.92 -5.79
CA ASP A 61 16.21 -10.63 -6.79
C ASP A 61 14.96 -11.49 -6.59
N THR A 62 15.11 -12.74 -6.12
CA THR A 62 13.96 -13.62 -5.86
C THR A 62 13.10 -13.08 -4.73
N SER A 63 13.72 -12.70 -3.61
CA SER A 63 13.04 -12.08 -2.46
C SER A 63 12.45 -10.72 -2.83
N ARG A 64 13.16 -9.93 -3.63
CA ARG A 64 12.68 -8.64 -4.15
C ARG A 64 11.39 -8.82 -4.92
N GLU A 65 11.38 -9.70 -5.94
CA GLU A 65 10.19 -9.97 -6.73
C GLU A 65 9.05 -10.55 -5.90
N GLN A 66 9.36 -11.43 -4.93
CA GLN A 66 8.36 -12.02 -4.04
C GLN A 66 7.68 -10.95 -3.18
N LEU A 67 8.44 -10.05 -2.57
CA LEU A 67 7.90 -8.97 -1.75
C LEU A 67 7.16 -7.93 -2.58
N GLN A 68 7.65 -7.62 -3.78
CA GLN A 68 7.00 -6.70 -4.69
C GLN A 68 5.66 -7.26 -5.19
N ARG A 69 5.63 -8.49 -5.71
CA ARG A 69 4.38 -9.15 -6.15
C ARG A 69 3.45 -9.40 -4.98
N GLY A 70 4.00 -9.77 -3.82
CA GLY A 70 3.25 -9.98 -2.58
C GLY A 70 2.56 -8.73 -2.07
N PHE A 71 3.04 -7.54 -2.44
CA PHE A 71 2.39 -6.27 -2.11
C PHE A 71 1.54 -5.74 -3.25
N LEU A 72 2.16 -5.40 -4.38
CA LEU A 72 1.49 -4.74 -5.52
C LEU A 72 0.39 -5.61 -6.10
N GLY A 73 0.60 -6.93 -6.17
CA GLY A 73 -0.39 -7.87 -6.70
C GLY A 73 -1.49 -8.21 -5.69
N ALA A 74 -1.13 -8.47 -4.43
CA ALA A 74 -2.11 -8.86 -3.43
C ALA A 74 -3.07 -7.71 -3.05
N PHE A 75 -2.56 -6.48 -3.05
CA PHE A 75 -3.32 -5.29 -2.67
C PHE A 75 -3.81 -4.45 -3.86
N GLU A 76 -3.68 -4.94 -5.10
CA GLU A 76 -4.13 -4.23 -6.29
C GLU A 76 -5.60 -3.79 -6.17
N ALA A 77 -5.92 -2.57 -6.62
CA ALA A 77 -7.27 -2.01 -6.51
C ALA A 77 -8.40 -2.87 -7.12
N SER A 78 -8.06 -3.71 -8.11
CA SER A 78 -8.96 -4.64 -8.81
C SER A 78 -9.37 -5.85 -7.96
N GLN A 79 -8.59 -6.19 -6.93
CA GLN A 79 -8.84 -7.34 -6.06
C GLN A 79 -10.05 -7.07 -5.15
N PRO A 80 -10.80 -8.11 -4.74
CA PRO A 80 -11.91 -7.92 -3.81
C PRO A 80 -11.43 -7.37 -2.45
N PRO A 81 -12.26 -6.63 -1.69
CA PRO A 81 -11.89 -6.11 -0.37
C PRO A 81 -11.42 -7.20 0.60
N SER A 82 -12.01 -8.40 0.54
CA SER A 82 -11.69 -9.53 1.42
C SER A 82 -10.25 -10.04 1.28
N SER A 83 -9.66 -10.00 0.07
CA SER A 83 -8.26 -10.38 -0.16
C SER A 83 -7.26 -9.29 0.24
N ARG A 84 -7.76 -8.09 0.56
CA ARG A 84 -7.00 -6.88 0.86
C ARG A 84 -7.20 -6.36 2.28
N SER A 85 -7.76 -7.20 3.13
CA SER A 85 -8.02 -6.90 4.54
C SER A 85 -6.74 -6.60 5.33
N MET A 86 -6.89 -5.94 6.48
CA MET A 86 -5.79 -5.74 7.42
C MET A 86 -5.08 -7.03 7.86
N VAL A 87 -5.79 -8.18 7.93
CA VAL A 87 -5.18 -9.49 8.23
C VAL A 87 -4.09 -9.86 7.21
N HIS A 88 -4.36 -9.64 5.93
CA HIS A 88 -3.41 -9.89 4.85
C HIS A 88 -2.24 -8.90 4.91
N LEU A 89 -2.48 -7.65 5.29
CA LEU A 89 -1.41 -6.67 5.51
C LEU A 89 -0.48 -7.11 6.64
N GLY A 90 -1.04 -7.59 7.76
CA GLY A 90 -0.24 -8.14 8.86
C GLY A 90 0.60 -9.35 8.42
N ALA A 91 0.04 -10.24 7.59
CA ALA A 91 0.80 -11.34 7.02
C ALA A 91 1.95 -10.86 6.11
N TYR A 92 1.71 -9.84 5.30
CA TYR A 92 2.75 -9.21 4.48
C TYR A 92 3.86 -8.56 5.33
N LEU A 93 3.49 -7.83 6.39
CA LEU A 93 4.46 -7.21 7.31
C LEU A 93 5.40 -8.25 7.94
N ASN A 94 4.90 -9.43 8.31
CA ASN A 94 5.74 -10.53 8.82
C ASN A 94 6.77 -11.02 7.79
N LEU A 95 6.42 -11.04 6.50
CA LEU A 95 7.36 -11.41 5.42
C LEU A 95 8.44 -10.34 5.25
N VAL A 96 8.06 -9.07 5.30
CA VAL A 96 9.01 -7.94 5.24
C VAL A 96 9.96 -7.97 6.44
N ASP A 97 9.44 -8.19 7.65
CA ASP A 97 10.24 -8.34 8.88
C ASP A 97 11.28 -9.46 8.76
N LEU A 98 10.91 -10.60 8.17
CA LEU A 98 11.84 -11.70 7.93
C LEU A 98 12.95 -11.31 6.94
N ALA A 99 12.60 -10.57 5.88
CA ALA A 99 13.56 -10.10 4.88
C ALA A 99 14.56 -9.08 5.47
N ILE A 100 14.08 -8.16 6.31
CA ILE A 100 14.93 -7.18 7.01
C ILE A 100 15.87 -7.92 7.99
N ARG A 101 15.35 -8.82 8.82
CA ARG A 101 16.15 -9.53 9.84
C ARG A 101 17.17 -10.51 9.27
N SER A 102 16.92 -11.04 8.08
CA SER A 102 17.86 -11.95 7.40
C SER A 102 19.06 -11.23 6.80
N GLY A 103 19.13 -9.89 6.90
CA GLY A 103 20.26 -9.09 6.44
C GLY A 103 20.30 -8.92 4.91
N HIS A 104 19.19 -9.21 4.23
CA HIS A 104 19.06 -9.03 2.79
C HIS A 104 18.62 -7.62 2.40
N SER A 105 18.29 -6.75 3.37
CA SER A 105 18.14 -5.31 3.13
C SER A 105 19.47 -4.59 3.34
N SER A 106 19.85 -3.81 2.33
CA SER A 106 21.02 -2.94 2.33
C SER A 106 20.56 -1.49 2.24
N TRP A 107 21.43 -0.58 2.66
CA TRP A 107 21.22 0.85 2.50
C TRP A 107 21.17 1.18 0.99
N SER A 108 20.05 1.72 0.53
CA SER A 108 19.87 2.20 -0.84
C SER A 108 19.92 3.72 -0.89
N GLN A 109 20.21 4.25 -2.08
CA GLN A 109 20.10 5.70 -2.30
C GLN A 109 18.62 6.07 -2.28
N SER A 110 18.23 6.89 -1.31
CA SER A 110 16.93 7.55 -1.31
C SER A 110 16.88 8.55 -2.48
N GLN A 111 15.71 8.66 -3.10
CA GLN A 111 15.47 9.66 -4.16
C GLN A 111 15.26 11.06 -3.56
N SER A 112 15.14 11.16 -2.23
CA SER A 112 14.98 12.42 -1.51
C SER A 112 16.30 13.18 -1.44
N GLN A 113 16.28 14.44 -1.92
CA GLN A 113 17.41 15.36 -1.77
C GLN A 113 17.19 16.25 -0.53
N ILE A 114 18.13 16.24 0.41
CA ILE A 114 18.13 17.21 1.51
C ILE A 114 18.79 18.49 0.99
N SER A 115 17.98 19.52 0.78
CA SER A 115 18.38 20.80 0.17
C SER A 115 19.46 21.56 0.95
N ASP A 116 19.69 21.25 2.23
CA ASP A 116 20.58 22.01 3.12
C ASP A 116 22.02 21.46 3.27
N ILE A 117 22.34 20.26 2.76
CA ILE A 117 23.66 19.60 3.01
C ILE A 117 24.49 19.48 1.71
N GLY A 118 24.09 20.18 0.65
CA GLY A 118 24.63 19.93 -0.69
C GLY A 118 24.07 18.62 -1.27
N ALA A 119 24.21 18.44 -2.58
CA ALA A 119 23.63 17.33 -3.33
C ALA A 119 24.32 15.98 -3.07
N ALA A 120 24.51 15.61 -1.80
CA ALA A 120 24.96 14.29 -1.39
C ALA A 120 23.76 13.32 -1.38
N PRO A 121 23.90 12.12 -1.95
CA PRO A 121 22.84 11.11 -1.92
C PRO A 121 22.58 10.69 -0.48
N VAL A 122 21.31 10.76 -0.05
CA VAL A 122 20.89 10.25 1.25
C VAL A 122 20.83 8.73 1.15
N LEU A 123 21.58 8.04 2.01
CA LEU A 123 21.45 6.59 2.14
C LEU A 123 20.35 6.29 3.16
N ALA A 124 19.38 5.46 2.79
CA ALA A 124 18.32 5.01 3.67
C ALA A 124 18.07 3.52 3.47
N ASP A 125 17.68 2.82 4.53
CA ASP A 125 17.05 1.50 4.39
C ASP A 125 15.58 1.74 4.01
N THR A 126 15.31 1.81 2.69
CA THR A 126 13.98 2.14 2.16
C THR A 126 12.95 1.06 2.48
N LEU A 127 13.37 -0.20 2.59
CA LEU A 127 12.51 -1.30 2.99
C LEU A 127 12.09 -1.16 4.45
N TYR A 128 13.04 -0.82 5.34
CA TYR A 128 12.73 -0.57 6.74
C TYR A 128 11.81 0.65 6.92
N ALA A 129 12.08 1.76 6.23
CA ALA A 129 11.22 2.94 6.26
C ALA A 129 9.78 2.60 5.81
N PHE A 130 9.66 1.83 4.73
CA PHE A 130 8.37 1.36 4.23
C PHE A 130 7.67 0.42 5.22
N HIS A 131 8.39 -0.50 5.85
CA HIS A 131 7.86 -1.37 6.91
C HIS A 131 7.30 -0.56 8.07
N GLN A 132 8.00 0.48 8.53
CA GLN A 132 7.50 1.35 9.60
C GLN A 132 6.21 2.06 9.21
N GLN A 133 6.13 2.59 7.99
CA GLN A 133 4.93 3.25 7.49
C GLN A 133 3.74 2.29 7.38
N LEU A 134 3.94 1.10 6.83
CA LEU A 134 2.89 0.07 6.75
C LEU A 134 2.49 -0.45 8.14
N SER A 135 3.45 -0.57 9.06
CA SER A 135 3.18 -0.97 10.44
C SER A 135 2.30 0.05 11.15
N TRP A 136 2.57 1.35 10.95
CA TRP A 136 1.71 2.40 11.49
C TRP A 136 0.28 2.32 10.92
N ILE A 137 0.14 2.10 9.61
CA ILE A 137 -1.17 1.88 8.98
C ILE A 137 -1.87 0.68 9.62
N TYR A 138 -1.18 -0.46 9.70
CA TYR A 138 -1.73 -1.69 10.27
C TYR A 138 -2.18 -1.49 11.73
N GLU A 139 -1.33 -0.96 12.60
CA GLU A 139 -1.67 -0.75 14.01
C GLU A 139 -2.82 0.26 14.19
N THR A 140 -2.95 1.25 13.30
CA THR A 140 -4.02 2.25 13.36
C THR A 140 -5.38 1.66 12.98
N PHE A 141 -5.42 0.78 11.97
CA PHE A 141 -6.67 0.34 11.35
C PHE A 141 -7.02 -1.14 11.56
N ARG A 142 -6.14 -1.97 12.15
CA ARG A 142 -6.38 -3.42 12.32
C ARG A 142 -7.66 -3.75 13.10
N ASP A 143 -8.03 -2.88 14.03
CA ASP A 143 -9.19 -3.07 14.91
C ASP A 143 -10.48 -2.46 14.31
N VAL A 144 -10.39 -1.83 13.12
CA VAL A 144 -11.55 -1.31 12.40
C VAL A 144 -12.18 -2.44 11.57
N PRO A 145 -13.43 -2.86 11.88
CA PRO A 145 -14.06 -3.97 11.17
C PRO A 145 -14.23 -3.66 9.68
N GLY A 146 -13.76 -4.57 8.83
CA GLY A 146 -13.88 -4.46 7.38
C GLY A 146 -12.95 -3.41 6.73
N ALA A 147 -11.97 -2.89 7.47
CA ALA A 147 -10.95 -2.04 6.88
C ALA A 147 -10.05 -2.82 5.91
N THR A 148 -9.70 -2.16 4.80
CA THR A 148 -8.92 -2.77 3.70
C THR A 148 -7.90 -1.81 3.15
N VAL A 149 -6.88 -2.33 2.48
CA VAL A 149 -5.80 -1.54 1.88
C VAL A 149 -5.75 -1.79 0.38
N SER A 150 -5.64 -0.73 -0.41
CA SER A 150 -5.45 -0.82 -1.85
C SER A 150 -4.18 -0.15 -2.30
N VAL A 151 -3.56 -0.71 -3.34
CA VAL A 151 -2.40 -0.13 -4.02
C VAL A 151 -2.77 0.22 -5.46
N ARG A 152 -2.30 1.37 -5.93
CA ARG A 152 -2.45 1.87 -7.32
C ARG A 152 -1.17 2.48 -7.83
#